data_AF-A0A060CEU4-F1
#
_entry.id   AF-A0A060CEU4-F1
#
_cell.length_a   1.000
_cell.length_b   1.000
_cell.length_c   1.000
_cell.angle_alpha   90.00
_cell.angle_beta   90.00
_cell.angle_gamma   90.00
#
_symmetry.space_group_name_H-M   'P 1'
#
loop_
_entity.id
_entity.type
_entity.pdbx_description
1 polymer ?
#
loop_
_entity_poly.entity_id
_entity_poly.type
_entity_poly.pdbx_seq_one_letter_code
_entity_poly.pdbx_strand_id
1 'polypeptide(L)'
;MMLDEVSAKVGDILVFSPRRDFPGIVISDSAGVALEHVTLHHCGGMGVIAQRSADLSLSHVKVTPPVGGKRVVSLTADATHFVNCRGKIEMTDCLFENQKDDATNVHGLTRGS
;
A
#
# COMPACT_ATOMS: atom_id res chain seq x y z
N MET A 1 20.72 -7.76 -23.11
CA MET A 1 20.29 -6.48 -22.51
C MET A 1 21.47 -5.96 -21.71
N MET A 2 22.18 -4.97 -22.22
CA MET A 2 23.25 -4.33 -21.45
C MET A 2 22.62 -3.22 -20.59
N LEU A 3 23.03 -3.14 -19.33
CA LEU A 3 22.52 -2.22 -18.32
C LEU A 3 23.41 -0.98 -18.28
N ASP A 4 23.54 -0.30 -19.42
CA ASP A 4 24.55 0.75 -19.61
C ASP A 4 24.24 2.03 -18.81
N GLU A 5 23.06 2.11 -18.19
CA GLU A 5 22.57 3.24 -17.39
C GLU A 5 22.26 2.87 -15.91
N VAL A 6 22.59 1.65 -15.46
CA VAL A 6 22.37 1.28 -14.06
C VAL A 6 23.54 1.76 -13.19
N SER A 7 23.23 2.64 -12.23
CA SER A 7 24.17 3.15 -11.24
C SER A 7 23.72 2.77 -9.83
N ALA A 8 24.60 2.12 -9.08
CA ALA A 8 24.44 1.78 -7.66
C ALA A 8 25.83 1.64 -7.02
N LYS A 9 25.94 1.80 -5.70
CA LYS A 9 27.22 1.62 -5.00
C LYS A 9 27.38 0.17 -4.56
N VAL A 10 28.63 -0.31 -4.49
CA VAL A 10 28.93 -1.60 -3.87
C VAL A 10 28.46 -1.56 -2.41
N GLY A 11 27.57 -2.50 -2.05
CA GLY A 11 26.91 -2.55 -0.73
C GLY A 11 25.45 -2.12 -0.73
N ASP A 12 24.95 -1.47 -1.79
CA ASP A 12 23.53 -1.13 -1.92
C ASP A 12 22.66 -2.36 -2.21
N ILE A 13 21.39 -2.29 -1.82
CA ILE A 13 20.39 -3.29 -2.16
C ILE A 13 19.55 -2.78 -3.33
N LEU A 14 19.72 -3.40 -4.50
CA LEU A 14 18.91 -3.12 -5.67
C LEU A 14 17.58 -3.88 -5.63
N VAL A 15 16.45 -3.17 -5.80
CA VAL A 15 15.10 -3.76 -5.76
C VAL A 15 14.39 -3.55 -7.09
N PHE A 16 14.12 -4.64 -7.81
CA PHE A 16 13.34 -4.62 -9.05
C PHE A 16 11.85 -4.35 -8.78
N SER A 17 11.21 -3.53 -9.61
CA SER A 17 9.78 -3.21 -9.50
C SER A 17 8.90 -4.28 -10.18
N PRO A 18 7.90 -4.84 -9.50
CA PRO A 18 6.93 -5.75 -10.10
C PRO A 18 5.68 -5.00 -10.60
N ARG A 19 4.75 -5.74 -11.22
CA ARG A 19 3.40 -5.25 -11.59
C ARG A 19 2.47 -5.15 -10.37
N ARG A 20 1.35 -4.44 -10.51
CA ARG A 20 0.38 -4.13 -9.43
C ARG A 20 -0.91 -4.95 -9.53
N ASP A 21 -0.80 -6.24 -9.85
CA ASP A 21 -1.96 -7.10 -10.17
C ASP A 21 -2.64 -7.71 -8.93
N PHE A 22 -2.00 -7.69 -7.76
CA PHE A 22 -2.41 -8.43 -6.56
C PHE A 22 -2.40 -7.53 -5.31
N PRO A 23 -3.45 -6.69 -5.10
CA PRO A 23 -3.60 -5.92 -3.87
C PRO A 23 -3.84 -6.83 -2.65
N GLY A 24 -3.52 -6.34 -1.46
CA GLY A 24 -3.71 -7.10 -0.22
C GLY A 24 -5.18 -7.22 0.20
N ILE A 25 -5.85 -6.08 0.35
CA ILE A 25 -7.26 -5.97 0.75
C ILE A 25 -7.95 -4.98 -0.18
N VAL A 26 -9.07 -5.40 -0.77
CA VAL A 26 -9.90 -4.55 -1.65
C VAL A 26 -11.24 -4.28 -0.97
N ILE A 27 -11.57 -3.00 -0.80
CA ILE A 27 -12.82 -2.52 -0.22
C ILE A 27 -13.58 -1.72 -1.30
N SER A 28 -14.52 -2.37 -1.98
CA SER A 28 -15.28 -1.75 -3.08
C SER A 28 -16.74 -1.57 -2.70
N ASP A 29 -17.29 -0.38 -2.94
CA ASP A 29 -18.72 -0.09 -2.82
C ASP A 29 -19.31 -0.51 -1.46
N SER A 30 -18.53 -0.32 -0.39
CA SER A 30 -18.84 -0.81 0.96
C SER A 30 -18.91 0.33 1.97
N ALA A 31 -19.54 0.10 3.14
CA ALA A 31 -19.62 1.10 4.20
C ALA A 31 -19.41 0.47 5.59
N GLY A 32 -18.78 1.20 6.51
CA GLY A 32 -18.57 0.76 7.89
C GLY A 32 -17.56 -0.37 8.04
N VAL A 33 -16.47 -0.32 7.27
CA VAL A 33 -15.44 -1.38 7.25
C VAL A 33 -14.33 -1.03 8.24
N ALA A 34 -14.05 -1.97 9.15
CA ALA A 34 -12.97 -1.87 10.13
C ALA A 34 -11.90 -2.94 9.88
N LEU A 35 -10.63 -2.52 9.86
CA LEU A 35 -9.47 -3.39 9.86
C LEU A 35 -8.71 -3.18 11.18
N GLU A 36 -8.59 -4.24 11.97
CA GLU A 36 -8.00 -4.18 13.31
C GLU A 36 -6.89 -5.22 13.45
N HIS A 37 -5.71 -4.79 13.93
CA HIS A 37 -4.56 -5.67 14.20
C HIS A 37 -4.09 -6.51 13.00
N VAL A 38 -4.23 -5.97 11.79
CA VAL A 38 -3.83 -6.64 10.54
C VAL A 38 -2.38 -6.33 10.21
N THR A 39 -1.56 -7.34 9.90
CA THR A 39 -0.20 -7.14 9.39
C THR A 39 -0.08 -7.62 7.95
N LEU A 40 0.29 -6.71 7.06
CA LEU A 40 0.55 -6.91 5.63
C LEU A 40 2.07 -6.94 5.40
N HIS A 41 2.62 -8.14 5.21
CA HIS A 41 4.06 -8.30 4.93
C HIS A 41 4.43 -8.15 3.46
N HIS A 42 3.47 -8.37 2.56
CA HIS A 42 3.65 -8.25 1.12
C HIS A 42 2.33 -8.27 0.37
N CYS A 43 2.27 -7.54 -0.73
CA CYS A 43 1.31 -7.74 -1.82
C CYS A 43 1.93 -7.24 -3.13
N GLY A 44 1.52 -7.83 -4.25
CA GLY A 44 1.93 -7.42 -5.60
C GLY A 44 1.06 -6.26 -6.10
N GLY A 45 0.95 -5.19 -5.31
CA GLY A 45 0.05 -4.07 -5.52
C GLY A 45 -0.04 -3.20 -4.26
N MET A 46 -1.15 -2.48 -4.14
CA MET A 46 -1.45 -1.66 -2.96
C MET A 46 -1.89 -2.54 -1.78
N GLY A 47 -1.56 -2.13 -0.56
CA GLY A 47 -1.90 -2.86 0.67
C GLY A 47 -3.40 -2.92 0.89
N VAL A 48 -3.99 -1.79 1.26
CA VAL A 48 -5.43 -1.60 1.35
C VAL A 48 -5.86 -0.64 0.24
N ILE A 49 -6.72 -1.09 -0.67
CA ILE A 49 -7.34 -0.22 -1.68
C ILE A 49 -8.84 -0.15 -1.44
N ALA A 50 -9.35 1.05 -1.20
CA ALA A 50 -10.77 1.32 -1.05
C ALA A 50 -11.28 2.21 -2.19
N GLN A 51 -12.39 1.82 -2.80
CA GLN A 51 -13.03 2.59 -3.86
C GLN A 51 -14.54 2.73 -3.63
N ARG A 52 -15.07 3.94 -3.81
CA ARG A 52 -16.51 4.25 -3.69
C ARG A 52 -17.12 3.78 -2.36
N SER A 53 -16.32 3.78 -1.31
CA SER A 53 -16.68 3.25 0.01
C SER A 53 -16.85 4.37 1.05
N ALA A 54 -17.40 4.05 2.22
CA ALA A 54 -17.65 5.02 3.29
C ALA A 54 -17.27 4.49 4.68
N ASP A 55 -16.91 5.40 5.58
CA ASP A 55 -16.74 5.12 7.02
C ASP A 55 -15.79 3.95 7.28
N LEU A 56 -14.51 4.20 7.00
CA LEU A 56 -13.43 3.22 7.03
C LEU A 56 -12.52 3.46 8.24
N SER A 57 -12.25 2.43 9.02
CA SER A 57 -11.31 2.49 10.14
C SER A 57 -10.20 1.46 9.99
N LEU A 58 -8.96 1.89 10.15
CA LEU A 58 -7.76 1.07 10.22
C LEU A 58 -7.11 1.32 11.58
N SER A 59 -7.14 0.31 12.45
CA SER A 59 -6.56 0.39 13.79
C SER A 59 -5.45 -0.66 13.93
N HIS A 60 -4.27 -0.25 14.36
CA HIS A 60 -3.14 -1.17 14.56
C HIS A 60 -2.77 -1.98 13.29
N VAL A 61 -3.02 -1.41 12.10
CA VAL A 61 -2.62 -2.02 10.83
C VAL A 61 -1.13 -1.78 10.62
N LYS A 62 -0.41 -2.83 10.24
CA LYS A 62 1.03 -2.78 9.99
C LYS A 62 1.34 -3.19 8.56
N VAL A 63 2.01 -2.32 7.83
CA VAL A 63 2.66 -2.62 6.56
C VAL A 63 4.16 -2.59 6.84
N THR A 64 4.78 -3.76 6.88
CA THR A 64 6.17 -3.92 7.29
C THR A 64 6.75 -5.20 6.68
N PRO A 65 8.03 -5.24 6.26
CA PRO A 65 8.66 -6.48 5.83
C PRO A 65 8.57 -7.56 6.94
N PRO A 66 8.60 -8.86 6.60
CA PRO A 66 8.56 -9.92 7.61
C PRO A 66 9.74 -9.82 8.58
N VAL A 67 9.46 -9.90 9.88
CA VAL A 67 10.48 -9.91 10.94
C VAL A 67 11.44 -11.09 10.73
N GLY A 68 12.75 -10.83 10.84
CA GLY A 68 13.79 -11.85 10.61
C GLY A 68 13.95 -12.27 9.15
N GLY A 69 13.18 -11.69 8.23
CA GLY A 69 13.32 -11.92 6.80
C GLY A 69 14.47 -11.13 6.17
N LYS A 70 14.85 -11.52 4.95
CA LYS A 70 15.88 -10.84 4.14
C LYS A 70 15.30 -9.73 3.23
N ARG A 71 13.99 -9.46 3.31
CA ARG A 71 13.31 -8.49 2.46
C ARG A 71 13.42 -7.10 3.06
N VAL A 72 13.81 -6.11 2.24
CA VAL A 72 13.86 -4.69 2.61
C VAL A 72 12.64 -3.91 2.15
N VAL A 73 11.72 -4.55 1.41
CA VAL A 73 10.48 -3.95 0.90
C VAL A 73 9.28 -4.74 1.44
N SER A 74 8.26 -4.02 1.90
CA SER A 74 6.98 -4.58 2.31
C SER A 74 6.08 -4.75 1.08
N LEU A 75 5.51 -3.68 0.54
CA LEU A 75 4.58 -3.70 -0.59
C LEU A 75 5.16 -3.04 -1.84
N THR A 76 4.59 -3.36 -2.99
CA THR A 76 5.12 -2.92 -4.29
C THR A 76 4.45 -1.65 -4.82
N ALA A 77 3.50 -1.11 -4.06
CA ALA A 77 2.78 0.13 -4.29
C ALA A 77 2.38 0.73 -2.92
N ASP A 78 1.35 1.56 -2.90
CA ASP A 78 0.86 2.29 -1.73
C ASP A 78 0.49 1.35 -0.58
N ALA A 79 0.75 1.77 0.67
CA ALA A 79 0.28 1.02 1.85
C ALA A 79 -1.25 1.09 1.97
N THR A 80 -1.83 2.27 1.74
CA THR A 80 -3.28 2.49 1.71
C THR A 80 -3.66 3.45 0.58
N HIS A 81 -4.77 3.17 -0.11
CA HIS A 81 -5.22 3.98 -1.25
C HIS A 81 -6.74 4.10 -1.24
N PHE A 82 -7.26 5.33 -1.26
CA PHE A 82 -8.69 5.63 -1.16
C PHE A 82 -9.14 6.48 -2.34
N VAL A 83 -10.05 5.93 -3.16
CA VAL A 83 -10.56 6.59 -4.37
C VAL A 83 -12.07 6.80 -4.26
N ASN A 84 -12.54 8.05 -4.41
CA ASN A 84 -13.97 8.38 -4.31
C ASN A 84 -14.64 7.85 -3.03
N CYS A 85 -13.91 7.80 -1.92
CA CYS A 85 -14.48 7.43 -0.63
C CYS A 85 -15.16 8.64 0.03
N ARG A 86 -16.13 8.39 0.92
CA ARG A 86 -16.90 9.42 1.63
C ARG A 86 -16.95 9.12 3.14
N GLY A 87 -17.51 10.04 3.92
CA GLY A 87 -17.61 9.87 5.37
C GLY A 87 -16.24 9.95 6.05
N LYS A 88 -16.04 9.19 7.13
CA LYS A 88 -14.78 9.20 7.88
C LYS A 88 -13.80 8.15 7.35
N ILE A 89 -12.55 8.54 7.15
CA ILE A 89 -11.43 7.60 6.98
C ILE A 89 -10.50 7.84 8.17
N GLU A 90 -10.34 6.83 9.02
CA GLU A 90 -9.54 6.92 10.24
C GLU A 90 -8.44 5.86 10.22
N MET A 91 -7.21 6.29 10.47
CA MET A 91 -6.05 5.43 10.64
C MET A 91 -5.43 5.74 12.00
N THR A 92 -5.45 4.78 12.92
CA THR A 92 -5.01 4.97 14.31
C THR A 92 -3.99 3.90 14.67
N ASP A 93 -2.87 4.31 15.30
CA ASP A 93 -1.80 3.44 15.77
C ASP A 93 -1.25 2.47 14.70
N CYS A 94 -1.25 2.90 13.44
CA CYS A 94 -0.77 2.12 12.30
C CYS A 94 0.74 2.34 12.06
N LEU A 95 1.40 1.32 11.50
CA LEU A 95 2.78 1.38 11.03
C LEU A 95 2.80 1.17 9.52
N PHE A 96 3.35 2.11 8.76
CA PHE A 96 3.53 1.96 7.30
C PHE A 96 4.99 2.23 6.95
N GLU A 97 5.74 1.16 6.67
CA GLU A 97 7.15 1.25 6.35
C GLU A 97 7.54 0.37 5.15
N ASN A 98 8.55 0.84 4.41
CA ASN A 98 9.23 0.10 3.34
C ASN A 98 8.36 -0.33 2.16
N GLN A 99 7.21 0.28 1.95
CA GLN A 99 6.44 0.15 0.71
C GLN A 99 7.09 0.98 -0.41
N LYS A 100 6.89 0.61 -1.69
CA LYS A 100 7.54 1.30 -2.82
C LYS A 100 6.88 2.63 -3.23
N ASP A 101 5.77 3.00 -2.61
CA ASP A 101 4.99 4.21 -2.93
C ASP A 101 4.47 4.89 -1.64
N ASP A 102 3.43 5.71 -1.73
CA ASP A 102 2.90 6.45 -0.59
C ASP A 102 2.40 5.57 0.57
N ALA A 103 2.50 6.06 1.80
CA ALA A 103 1.86 5.42 2.96
C ALA A 103 0.33 5.50 2.86
N THR A 104 -0.18 6.64 2.37
CA THR A 104 -1.60 6.83 2.11
C THR A 104 -1.81 7.79 0.95
N ASN A 105 -2.80 7.49 0.13
CA ASN A 105 -3.28 8.38 -0.93
C ASN A 105 -4.80 8.46 -0.89
N VAL A 106 -5.36 9.67 -0.80
CA VAL A 106 -6.81 9.92 -0.72
C VAL A 106 -7.19 10.93 -1.79
N HIS A 107 -7.98 10.49 -2.78
CA HIS A 107 -8.35 11.37 -3.89
C HIS A 107 -9.71 11.02 -4.53
N GLY A 108 -10.21 11.95 -5.33
CA GLY A 108 -11.36 11.75 -6.20
C GLY A 108 -10.98 11.29 -7.61
N LEU A 109 -11.96 10.96 -8.43
CA LEU A 109 -11.78 10.67 -9.85
C LEU A 109 -12.19 11.88 -10.69
N THR A 110 -11.24 12.42 -11.45
CA THR A 110 -11.55 13.42 -12.47
C THR A 110 -12.05 12.72 -13.72
N ARG A 111 -13.22 13.13 -14.22
CA ARG A 111 -13.71 12.70 -15.53
C ARG A 111 -13.40 13.79 -16.55
N GLY A 112 -12.55 13.49 -17.54
CA GLY A 112 -12.38 14.35 -18.70
C GLY A 112 -13.67 14.36 -19.52
N SER A 113 -14.28 15.53 -19.68
CA SER A 113 -15.40 15.78 -20.60
C SER A 113 -14.88 16.33 -21.91
#